data_AF-A0A372JPZ7-F1
#
_entry.id   AF-A0A372JPZ7-F1
#
_cell.length_a   1.000
_cell.length_b   1.000
_cell.length_c   1.000
_cell.angle_alpha   90.00
_cell.angle_beta   90.00
_cell.angle_gamma   90.00
#
_symmetry.space_group_name_H-M   'P 1'
#
loop_
_entity.id
_entity.type
_entity.pdbx_description
1 polymer ?
#
loop_
_entity_poly.entity_id
_entity_poly.type
_entity_poly.pdbx_seq_one_letter_code
_entity_poly.pdbx_strand_id
1 'polypeptide(L)'
;MQYARRTLAIAGAALSITAPFVASASHASAAGRDGICDSGEFCYYYNSNLAGSISDFTGSIADYGTTQPSCYEFKGAGAGQGLCVKNNAASVWNRTSSTVRVYYNSNYGGASQDFAPGAQGNLNTTLKNNNASHQLLGGSGAQTPVNDYDGNPRGFAQNNCTAFAAWRIASRLGVPNFSNSWGGTTWGNAGTWDDAARRVGVPVNTTPSVGAIAVNDVHKVGHVAYVNKVYSDGSFDVEEYNWNNPLAYGTRSHVHVSSAQSDFQYMLHF
;
A
#
# COMPACT_ATOMS: atom_id res chain seq x y z
N MET A 1 -47.35 40.79 -60.86
CA MET A 1 -48.08 39.57 -60.40
C MET A 1 -47.08 38.70 -59.65
N GLN A 2 -47.30 38.57 -58.34
CA GLN A 2 -46.56 37.69 -57.43
C GLN A 2 -46.73 36.23 -57.87
N TYR A 3 -45.68 35.41 -57.77
CA TYR A 3 -45.81 34.02 -57.28
C TYR A 3 -44.47 33.54 -56.71
N ALA A 4 -44.47 33.26 -55.42
CA ALA A 4 -43.39 32.69 -54.64
C ALA A 4 -43.08 31.24 -55.06
N ARG A 5 -41.81 30.83 -55.05
CA ARG A 5 -41.42 29.41 -54.93
C ARG A 5 -40.14 29.23 -54.10
N ARG A 6 -40.38 28.80 -52.85
CA ARG A 6 -39.76 27.67 -52.13
C ARG A 6 -38.23 27.62 -52.02
N THR A 7 -37.78 27.91 -50.81
CA THR A 7 -36.55 27.45 -50.16
C THR A 7 -36.34 25.93 -50.30
N LEU A 8 -35.14 25.53 -50.71
CA LEU A 8 -34.60 24.19 -50.47
C LEU A 8 -33.42 24.29 -49.49
N ALA A 9 -33.51 23.50 -48.43
CA ALA A 9 -32.43 23.25 -47.49
C ALA A 9 -31.40 22.30 -48.11
N ILE A 10 -30.11 22.56 -47.88
CA ILE A 10 -29.05 21.54 -47.98
C ILE A 10 -28.47 21.39 -46.58
N ALA A 11 -28.72 20.22 -46.00
CA ALA A 11 -28.09 19.74 -44.79
C ALA A 11 -26.62 19.42 -45.10
N GLY A 12 -25.69 20.15 -44.47
CA GLY A 12 -24.27 19.79 -44.41
C GLY A 12 -23.99 19.20 -43.03
N ALA A 13 -23.78 17.88 -42.97
CA ALA A 13 -23.38 17.17 -41.76
C ALA A 13 -22.00 17.65 -41.29
N ALA A 14 -21.94 18.27 -40.11
CA ALA A 14 -20.68 18.57 -39.44
C ALA A 14 -20.22 17.33 -38.66
N LEU A 15 -19.08 16.77 -39.08
CA LEU A 15 -18.39 15.68 -38.41
C LEU A 15 -18.07 16.06 -36.95
N SER A 16 -18.57 15.27 -36.01
CA SER A 16 -18.15 15.29 -34.61
C SER A 16 -16.73 14.73 -34.50
N ILE A 17 -15.75 15.62 -34.30
CA ILE A 17 -14.40 15.25 -33.86
C ILE A 17 -14.52 14.78 -32.42
N THR A 18 -14.56 13.47 -32.22
CA THR A 18 -14.41 12.86 -30.90
C THR A 18 -12.95 13.03 -30.48
N ALA A 19 -12.68 13.97 -29.58
CA ALA A 19 -11.39 14.07 -28.92
C ALA A 19 -11.16 12.78 -28.12
N PRO A 20 -9.98 12.12 -28.24
CA PRO A 20 -9.68 10.98 -27.40
C PRO A 20 -9.65 11.44 -25.93
N PHE A 21 -10.47 10.79 -25.11
CA PHE A 21 -10.39 10.88 -23.66
C PHE A 21 -8.97 10.53 -23.24
N VAL A 22 -8.22 11.52 -22.75
CA VAL A 22 -6.98 11.28 -22.03
C VAL A 22 -7.39 10.58 -20.75
N ALA A 23 -7.17 9.27 -20.68
CA ALA A 23 -7.24 8.54 -19.42
C ALA A 23 -6.17 9.16 -18.52
N SER A 24 -6.59 9.90 -17.50
CA SER A 24 -5.72 10.23 -16.38
C SER A 24 -5.30 8.91 -15.74
N ALA A 25 -4.06 8.49 -16.00
CA ALA A 25 -3.43 7.46 -15.20
C ALA A 25 -3.59 7.91 -13.74
N SER A 26 -4.23 7.06 -12.94
CA SER A 26 -4.29 7.27 -11.51
C SER A 26 -2.87 7.14 -10.99
N HIS A 27 -2.15 8.25 -10.83
CA HIS A 27 -0.92 8.25 -10.05
C HIS A 27 -1.31 7.86 -8.63
N ALA A 28 -0.90 6.64 -8.26
CA ALA A 28 -1.00 6.14 -6.91
C ALA A 28 -0.37 7.16 -5.93
N SER A 29 -1.04 7.35 -4.81
CA SER A 29 -0.81 8.38 -3.82
C SER A 29 0.67 8.53 -3.43
N ALA A 30 1.18 9.75 -3.59
CA ALA A 30 2.41 10.22 -2.97
C ALA A 30 2.25 10.25 -1.44
N ALA A 31 2.50 9.14 -0.78
CA ALA A 31 2.83 9.12 0.64
C ALA A 31 4.37 9.14 0.76
N GLY A 32 4.95 10.27 1.17
CA GLY A 32 6.41 10.44 1.39
C GLY A 32 7.24 10.24 0.12
N ARG A 33 7.31 11.28 -0.73
CA ARG A 33 8.11 11.33 -1.98
C ARG A 33 8.84 12.67 -2.06
N ASP A 34 9.50 13.06 -0.97
CA ASP A 34 10.05 14.41 -0.77
C ASP A 34 11.56 14.52 -1.11
N GLY A 35 12.20 13.39 -1.43
CA GLY A 35 13.63 13.34 -1.77
C GLY A 35 14.56 13.37 -0.56
N ILE A 36 14.04 13.18 0.64
CA ILE A 36 14.77 12.88 1.88
C ILE A 36 14.56 11.40 2.16
N CYS A 37 15.50 10.76 2.86
CA CYS A 37 15.33 9.37 3.29
C CYS A 37 15.02 9.34 4.77
N ASP A 38 13.73 9.40 5.12
CA ASP A 38 13.25 9.49 6.49
C ASP A 38 13.07 8.13 7.17
N SER A 39 12.79 8.16 8.48
CA SER A 39 12.46 6.95 9.21
C SER A 39 11.15 6.35 8.69
N GLY A 40 11.15 5.06 8.39
CA GLY A 40 9.98 4.37 7.82
C GLY A 40 10.02 4.22 6.30
N GLU A 41 11.06 4.70 5.62
CA GLU A 41 11.15 4.69 4.16
C GLU A 41 12.19 3.72 3.61
N PHE A 42 11.95 3.25 2.40
CA PHE A 42 12.94 2.58 1.56
C PHE A 42 13.40 3.55 0.47
N CYS A 43 14.70 3.80 0.42
CA CYS A 43 15.26 4.86 -0.40
C CYS A 43 16.22 4.31 -1.44
N TYR A 44 16.06 4.75 -2.68
CA TYR A 44 16.98 4.54 -3.78
C TYR A 44 17.86 5.75 -3.99
N TYR A 45 19.10 5.49 -4.38
CA TYR A 45 20.09 6.49 -4.74
C TYR A 45 20.57 6.24 -6.16
N TYR A 46 20.68 7.32 -6.94
CA TYR A 46 21.09 7.26 -8.34
C TYR A 46 22.51 6.69 -8.52
N ASN A 47 23.42 6.99 -7.60
CA ASN A 47 24.79 6.48 -7.61
C ASN A 47 25.04 5.47 -6.48
N SER A 48 26.17 4.75 -6.61
CA SER A 48 26.66 3.87 -5.56
C SER A 48 27.03 4.64 -4.29
N ASN A 49 27.05 3.93 -3.16
CA ASN A 49 27.44 4.45 -1.85
C ASN A 49 26.57 5.62 -1.38
N LEU A 50 25.26 5.54 -1.63
CA LEU A 50 24.25 6.51 -1.20
C LEU A 50 24.47 7.92 -1.77
N ALA A 51 25.02 8.01 -2.98
CA ALA A 51 25.31 9.28 -3.65
C ALA A 51 24.27 9.61 -4.74
N GLY A 52 24.23 10.88 -5.13
CA GLY A 52 23.31 11.38 -6.14
C GLY A 52 21.90 11.65 -5.59
N SER A 53 20.96 11.85 -6.51
CA SER A 53 19.56 12.13 -6.19
C SER A 53 18.87 10.91 -5.57
N ILE A 54 17.85 11.17 -4.75
CA ILE A 54 17.17 10.20 -3.89
C ILE A 54 15.73 9.99 -4.35
N SER A 55 15.27 8.75 -4.24
CA SER A 55 13.88 8.38 -4.37
C SER A 55 13.42 7.52 -3.20
N ASP A 56 12.45 8.01 -2.44
CA ASP A 56 11.93 7.51 -1.17
C ASP A 56 10.53 6.89 -1.33
N PHE A 57 10.26 5.83 -0.56
CA PHE A 57 9.02 5.03 -0.65
C PHE A 57 8.62 4.47 0.71
N THR A 58 7.33 4.53 1.03
CA THR A 58 6.77 4.02 2.30
C THR A 58 6.14 2.63 2.19
N GLY A 59 5.97 2.10 0.98
CA GLY A 59 5.28 0.83 0.71
C GLY A 59 5.83 0.11 -0.52
N SER A 60 5.31 -1.09 -0.78
CA SER A 60 5.73 -1.90 -1.93
C SER A 60 5.31 -1.28 -3.25
N ILE A 61 6.19 -1.33 -4.27
CA ILE A 61 5.93 -0.79 -5.60
C ILE A 61 6.16 -1.86 -6.65
N ALA A 62 5.08 -2.30 -7.29
CA ALA A 62 5.09 -3.34 -8.33
C ALA A 62 5.67 -2.87 -9.66
N ASP A 63 5.60 -1.58 -10.02
CA ASP A 63 6.27 -1.07 -11.21
C ASP A 63 6.67 0.39 -11.03
N TYR A 64 7.95 0.69 -11.25
CA TYR A 64 8.44 2.07 -11.19
C TYR A 64 8.03 2.93 -12.38
N GLY A 65 7.53 2.33 -13.46
CA GLY A 65 7.26 3.04 -14.71
C GLY A 65 8.55 3.45 -15.44
N THR A 66 8.45 3.73 -16.73
CA THR A 66 9.62 3.93 -17.61
C THR A 66 9.82 5.38 -18.04
N THR A 67 8.77 6.21 -18.03
CA THR A 67 8.79 7.55 -18.61
C THR A 67 7.92 8.52 -17.81
N GLN A 68 8.34 9.78 -17.77
CA GLN A 68 7.51 10.87 -17.26
C GLN A 68 6.24 11.06 -18.13
N PRO A 69 5.12 11.50 -17.55
CA PRO A 69 4.95 11.89 -16.15
C PRO A 69 4.66 10.73 -15.20
N SER A 70 4.60 9.48 -15.68
CA SER A 70 4.05 8.34 -14.93
C SER A 70 5.06 7.51 -14.16
N CYS A 71 6.36 7.69 -14.40
CA CYS A 71 7.38 6.99 -13.65
C CYS A 71 7.62 7.61 -12.27
N TYR A 72 8.12 6.80 -11.35
CA TYR A 72 8.70 7.29 -10.11
C TYR A 72 10.10 7.83 -10.42
N GLU A 73 10.36 9.06 -10.01
CA GLU A 73 11.62 9.76 -10.26
C GLU A 73 12.49 9.91 -9.02
N PHE A 74 13.77 10.20 -9.24
CA PHE A 74 14.61 10.73 -8.18
C PHE A 74 14.27 12.21 -7.94
N LYS A 75 13.83 12.52 -6.73
CA LYS A 75 13.29 13.84 -6.33
C LYS A 75 14.36 14.72 -5.69
N GLY A 76 15.26 14.13 -4.91
CA GLY A 76 16.29 14.85 -4.16
C GLY A 76 17.23 15.65 -5.06
N ALA A 77 17.93 16.64 -4.51
CA ALA A 77 18.94 17.37 -5.27
C ALA A 77 20.12 16.47 -5.65
N GLY A 78 20.71 16.69 -6.83
CA GLY A 78 21.96 16.04 -7.25
C GLY A 78 21.86 15.26 -8.55
N ALA A 79 22.92 14.52 -8.87
CA ALA A 79 23.01 13.73 -10.10
C ALA A 79 21.86 12.71 -10.19
N GLY A 80 21.16 12.70 -11.32
CA GLY A 80 20.02 11.83 -11.56
C GLY A 80 18.65 12.42 -11.21
N GLN A 81 18.59 13.65 -10.68
CA GLN A 81 17.32 14.31 -10.36
C GLN A 81 16.39 14.39 -11.59
N GLY A 82 15.13 14.03 -11.40
CA GLY A 82 14.09 14.00 -12.43
C GLY A 82 14.10 12.77 -13.33
N LEU A 83 15.16 11.95 -13.29
CA LEU A 83 15.19 10.68 -14.02
C LEU A 83 14.33 9.62 -13.34
N CYS A 84 13.73 8.74 -14.12
CA CYS A 84 12.97 7.61 -13.61
C CYS A 84 13.88 6.64 -12.83
N VAL A 85 13.41 6.08 -11.72
CA VAL A 85 14.13 5.11 -10.88
C VAL A 85 14.43 3.82 -11.62
N LYS A 86 13.49 3.36 -12.45
CA LYS A 86 13.61 2.13 -13.23
C LYS A 86 14.92 2.08 -13.99
N ASN A 87 15.70 1.04 -13.73
CA ASN A 87 17.00 0.78 -14.34
C ASN A 87 18.05 1.90 -14.13
N ASN A 88 17.88 2.76 -13.13
CA ASN A 88 18.82 3.86 -12.87
C ASN A 88 19.31 3.90 -11.42
N ALA A 89 18.73 3.11 -10.51
CA ALA A 89 19.21 3.10 -9.13
C ALA A 89 20.43 2.20 -8.93
N ALA A 90 21.36 2.66 -8.09
CA ALA A 90 22.64 1.99 -7.87
C ALA A 90 22.90 1.58 -6.41
N SER A 91 22.27 2.25 -5.45
CA SER A 91 22.34 1.87 -4.04
C SER A 91 21.03 2.18 -3.32
N VAL A 92 20.87 1.60 -2.14
CA VAL A 92 19.65 1.74 -1.34
C VAL A 92 19.96 1.93 0.14
N TRP A 93 19.02 2.54 0.85
CA TRP A 93 18.95 2.53 2.29
C TRP A 93 17.56 2.12 2.73
N ASN A 94 17.48 1.02 3.49
CA ASN A 94 16.26 0.57 4.12
C ASN A 94 16.12 1.18 5.52
N ARG A 95 15.36 2.26 5.62
CA ARG A 95 14.94 2.86 6.91
C ARG A 95 13.55 2.40 7.34
N THR A 96 12.97 1.43 6.63
CA THR A 96 11.75 0.73 7.07
C THR A 96 12.08 -0.24 8.20
N SER A 97 11.03 -0.72 8.85
CA SER A 97 11.06 -1.79 9.82
C SER A 97 10.91 -3.19 9.19
N SER A 98 10.87 -3.29 7.87
CA SER A 98 10.69 -4.55 7.12
C SER A 98 11.95 -4.90 6.33
N THR A 99 12.16 -6.17 6.01
CA THR A 99 13.13 -6.51 4.96
C THR A 99 12.55 -6.06 3.62
N VAL A 100 13.31 -5.29 2.85
CA VAL A 100 12.91 -4.88 1.51
C VAL A 100 13.64 -5.72 0.48
N ARG A 101 12.88 -6.38 -0.39
CA ARG A 101 13.40 -7.10 -1.54
C ARG A 101 13.28 -6.25 -2.79
N VAL A 102 14.42 -5.98 -3.43
CA VAL A 102 14.50 -5.28 -4.72
C VAL A 102 14.54 -6.33 -5.83
N TYR A 103 13.75 -6.11 -6.88
CA TYR A 103 13.59 -7.02 -8.01
C TYR A 103 14.07 -6.42 -9.32
N TYR A 104 14.57 -7.30 -10.18
CA TYR A 104 15.04 -6.95 -11.52
C TYR A 104 13.88 -6.52 -12.43
N ASN A 105 12.76 -7.25 -12.40
CA ASN A 105 11.60 -6.97 -13.24
C ASN A 105 10.49 -6.29 -12.44
N SER A 106 9.55 -5.67 -13.18
CA SER A 106 8.26 -5.25 -12.63
C SER A 106 7.46 -6.47 -12.13
N ASN A 107 6.42 -6.20 -11.34
CA ASN A 107 5.53 -7.17 -10.71
C ASN A 107 6.27 -8.20 -9.83
N TYR A 108 7.33 -7.75 -9.13
CA TYR A 108 8.11 -8.56 -8.20
C TYR A 108 8.77 -9.80 -8.83
N GLY A 109 9.19 -9.67 -10.10
CA GLY A 109 9.74 -10.77 -10.89
C GLY A 109 11.26 -10.73 -11.05
N GLY A 110 11.83 -11.89 -11.42
CA GLY A 110 13.25 -12.02 -11.79
C GLY A 110 14.21 -12.11 -10.60
N ALA A 111 15.49 -11.85 -10.86
CA ALA A 111 16.52 -11.83 -9.83
C ALA A 111 16.22 -10.78 -8.76
N SER A 112 16.61 -11.05 -7.51
CA SER A 112 16.31 -10.17 -6.38
C SER A 112 17.46 -10.05 -5.38
N GLN A 113 17.41 -9.01 -4.57
CA GLN A 113 18.32 -8.77 -3.45
C GLN A 113 17.56 -8.19 -2.27
N ASP A 114 17.87 -8.71 -1.09
CA ASP A 114 17.20 -8.33 0.15
C ASP A 114 18.07 -7.36 0.95
N PHE A 115 17.39 -6.41 1.58
CA PHE A 115 17.95 -5.44 2.49
C PHE A 115 17.18 -5.50 3.80
N ALA A 116 17.81 -5.98 4.87
CA ALA A 116 17.20 -6.04 6.21
C ALA A 116 16.86 -4.62 6.73
N PRO A 117 16.01 -4.48 7.76
CA PRO A 117 15.76 -3.20 8.41
C PRO A 117 17.08 -2.51 8.82
N GLY A 118 17.22 -1.23 8.49
CA GLY A 118 18.44 -0.44 8.73
C GLY A 118 19.58 -0.69 7.76
N ALA A 119 19.49 -1.70 6.88
CA ALA A 119 20.57 -2.02 5.95
C ALA A 119 20.72 -0.93 4.89
N GLN A 120 21.97 -0.63 4.56
CA GLN A 120 22.36 0.27 3.48
C GLN A 120 23.42 -0.41 2.63
N GLY A 121 23.42 -0.15 1.33
CA GLY A 121 24.44 -0.72 0.46
C GLY A 121 24.17 -0.58 -1.02
N ASN A 122 25.17 -0.98 -1.80
CA ASN A 122 25.06 -1.05 -3.25
C ASN A 122 24.15 -2.22 -3.66
N LEU A 123 23.39 -1.99 -4.73
CA LEU A 123 22.78 -3.09 -5.45
C LEU A 123 23.91 -3.94 -6.06
N ASN A 124 23.71 -5.25 -6.06
CA ASN A 124 24.65 -6.19 -6.66
C ASN A 124 24.76 -5.98 -8.18
N THR A 125 25.72 -6.65 -8.81
CA THR A 125 25.99 -6.50 -10.25
C THR A 125 24.80 -6.82 -11.15
N THR A 126 23.85 -7.63 -10.67
CA THR A 126 22.63 -7.97 -11.42
C THR A 126 21.58 -6.87 -11.35
N LEU A 127 21.43 -6.18 -10.22
CA LEU A 127 20.34 -5.22 -9.98
C LEU A 127 20.74 -3.76 -10.10
N LYS A 128 22.04 -3.45 -9.98
CA LYS A 128 22.55 -2.10 -10.20
C LYS A 128 22.15 -1.65 -11.60
N ASN A 129 21.40 -0.54 -11.68
CA ASN A 129 20.86 0.01 -12.91
C ASN A 129 19.94 -0.95 -13.69
N ASN A 130 19.37 -1.96 -13.03
CA ASN A 130 18.45 -2.92 -13.64
C ASN A 130 17.35 -3.34 -12.65
N ASN A 131 16.80 -2.39 -11.89
CA ASN A 131 15.73 -2.62 -10.92
C ASN A 131 14.42 -1.99 -11.40
N ALA A 132 13.30 -2.66 -11.13
CA ALA A 132 12.00 -2.27 -11.65
C ALA A 132 10.82 -2.41 -10.66
N SER A 133 11.01 -3.11 -9.54
CA SER A 133 10.03 -3.20 -8.45
C SER A 133 10.69 -3.55 -7.11
N HIS A 134 10.00 -3.24 -6.00
CA HIS A 134 10.44 -3.67 -4.67
C HIS A 134 9.25 -4.04 -3.80
N GLN A 135 9.47 -4.99 -2.90
CA GLN A 135 8.46 -5.45 -1.95
C GLN A 135 9.02 -5.34 -0.53
N LEU A 136 8.25 -4.71 0.35
CA LEU A 136 8.44 -4.87 1.78
C LEU A 136 7.96 -6.28 2.12
N LEU A 137 8.89 -7.21 2.34
CA LEU A 137 8.57 -8.57 2.73
C LEU A 137 8.09 -8.53 4.18
N GLY A 138 6.88 -9.08 4.41
CA GLY A 138 6.12 -9.16 5.66
C GLY A 138 6.86 -8.62 6.88
N GLY A 139 6.32 -7.56 7.50
CA GLY A 139 7.06 -6.76 8.47
C GLY A 139 7.74 -7.64 9.51
N SER A 140 9.06 -7.55 9.52
CA SER A 140 9.94 -8.39 10.32
C SER A 140 10.63 -7.58 11.42
N GLY A 141 10.25 -6.31 11.57
CA GLY A 141 10.46 -5.51 12.76
C GLY A 141 9.12 -5.32 13.45
N ALA A 142 9.10 -5.59 14.76
CA ALA A 142 7.99 -5.18 15.60
C ALA A 142 7.68 -3.69 15.35
N GLN A 143 6.44 -3.35 15.00
CA GLN A 143 5.98 -1.98 15.06
C GLN A 143 5.69 -1.65 16.52
N THR A 144 6.14 -0.48 16.96
CA THR A 144 5.74 0.07 18.25
C THR A 144 4.23 0.34 18.19
N PRO A 145 3.43 -0.32 19.06
CA PRO A 145 2.01 -0.02 19.17
C PRO A 145 1.83 1.43 19.63
N VAL A 146 0.95 2.18 18.97
CA VAL A 146 0.67 3.57 19.34
C VAL A 146 -0.79 3.92 19.08
N ASN A 147 -1.38 4.64 20.02
CA ASN A 147 -2.72 5.20 19.85
C ASN A 147 -2.64 6.55 19.10
N ASP A 148 -2.53 6.48 17.78
CA ASP A 148 -2.49 7.62 16.84
C ASP A 148 -3.74 7.67 15.94
N TYR A 149 -4.84 7.05 16.38
CA TYR A 149 -6.08 7.01 15.61
C TYR A 149 -6.61 8.43 15.36
N ASP A 150 -6.80 8.78 14.08
CA ASP A 150 -7.23 10.11 13.65
C ASP A 150 -8.68 10.46 14.00
N GLY A 151 -9.42 9.51 14.59
CA GLY A 151 -10.82 9.68 14.97
C GLY A 151 -11.80 9.62 13.81
N ASN A 152 -11.34 9.47 12.56
CA ASN A 152 -12.21 9.35 11.39
C ASN A 152 -12.61 7.88 11.18
N PRO A 153 -13.90 7.54 11.32
CA PRO A 153 -14.36 6.16 11.33
C PRO A 153 -14.43 5.50 9.96
N ARG A 154 -14.21 6.24 8.86
CA ARG A 154 -14.17 5.68 7.49
C ARG A 154 -15.41 4.86 7.12
N GLY A 155 -16.58 5.30 7.59
CA GLY A 155 -17.87 4.63 7.36
C GLY A 155 -18.16 3.45 8.29
N PHE A 156 -17.31 3.16 9.27
CA PHE A 156 -17.55 2.19 10.33
C PHE A 156 -18.12 2.85 11.60
N ALA A 157 -18.43 2.06 12.62
CA ALA A 157 -18.86 2.59 13.91
C ALA A 157 -17.69 3.28 14.64
N GLN A 158 -17.92 4.48 15.18
CA GLN A 158 -16.89 5.28 15.85
C GLN A 158 -16.19 4.48 16.97
N ASN A 159 -14.86 4.60 17.04
CA ASN A 159 -14.02 3.98 18.07
C ASN A 159 -14.17 2.45 18.21
N ASN A 160 -14.63 1.75 17.16
CA ASN A 160 -14.67 0.30 17.13
C ASN A 160 -13.43 -0.29 16.45
N CYS A 161 -13.27 -1.61 16.58
CA CYS A 161 -12.18 -2.37 15.97
C CYS A 161 -12.05 -2.14 14.46
N THR A 162 -13.17 -2.13 13.74
CA THR A 162 -13.23 -1.90 12.29
C THR A 162 -12.79 -0.50 11.90
N ALA A 163 -13.17 0.53 12.66
CA ALA A 163 -12.75 1.90 12.41
C ALA A 163 -11.23 2.08 12.59
N PHE A 164 -10.68 1.50 13.66
CA PHE A 164 -9.23 1.53 13.90
C PHE A 164 -8.45 0.71 12.88
N ALA A 165 -8.89 -0.50 12.54
CA ALA A 165 -8.27 -1.32 11.51
C ALA A 165 -8.31 -0.62 10.14
N ALA A 166 -9.41 0.06 9.81
CA ALA A 166 -9.51 0.88 8.61
C ALA A 166 -8.52 2.05 8.61
N TRP A 167 -8.32 2.70 9.75
CA TRP A 167 -7.25 3.70 9.90
C TRP A 167 -5.87 3.08 9.68
N ARG A 168 -5.58 1.90 10.24
CA ARG A 168 -4.30 1.21 10.02
C ARG A 168 -4.04 0.88 8.56
N ILE A 169 -5.05 0.37 7.87
CA ILE A 169 -4.97 0.12 6.43
C ILE A 169 -4.67 1.43 5.67
N ALA A 170 -5.40 2.51 5.98
CA ALA A 170 -5.25 3.79 5.31
C ALA A 170 -3.92 4.50 5.61
N SER A 171 -3.42 4.40 6.83
CA SER A 171 -2.24 5.13 7.30
C SER A 171 -0.92 4.37 7.14
N ARG A 172 -0.95 3.03 7.12
CA ARG A 172 0.28 2.21 7.14
C ARG A 172 0.39 1.19 6.01
N LEU A 173 -0.71 0.85 5.34
CA LEU A 173 -0.73 -0.22 4.34
C LEU A 173 -0.97 0.26 2.91
N GLY A 174 -0.79 1.56 2.64
CA GLY A 174 -0.82 2.09 1.28
C GLY A 174 -2.21 2.17 0.63
N VAL A 175 -3.30 2.03 1.40
CA VAL A 175 -4.68 2.13 0.88
C VAL A 175 -5.40 3.33 1.52
N PRO A 176 -5.01 4.58 1.23
CA PRO A 176 -5.47 5.77 1.95
C PRO A 176 -6.98 6.01 1.88
N ASN A 177 -7.64 5.51 0.82
CA ASN A 177 -9.08 5.62 0.62
C ASN A 177 -9.87 4.42 1.16
N PHE A 178 -9.24 3.55 1.96
CA PHE A 178 -9.94 2.42 2.57
C PHE A 178 -11.09 2.90 3.46
N SER A 179 -12.25 2.30 3.28
CA SER A 179 -13.50 2.64 3.96
C SER A 179 -14.45 1.47 3.92
N ASN A 180 -15.57 1.58 4.64
CA ASN A 180 -16.61 0.55 4.67
C ASN A 180 -17.20 0.21 3.29
N SER A 181 -17.00 1.05 2.28
CA SER A 181 -17.45 0.84 0.90
C SER A 181 -16.30 0.65 -0.11
N TRP A 182 -15.10 0.30 0.36
CA TRP A 182 -13.91 0.18 -0.50
C TRP A 182 -13.97 -1.04 -1.44
N GLY A 183 -13.49 -0.86 -2.68
CA GLY A 183 -13.43 -1.92 -3.69
C GLY A 183 -14.78 -2.30 -4.29
N GLY A 184 -15.80 -1.44 -4.16
CA GLY A 184 -17.14 -1.69 -4.69
C GLY A 184 -17.94 -2.73 -3.89
N THR A 185 -17.52 -3.03 -2.67
CA THR A 185 -18.24 -3.92 -1.74
C THR A 185 -18.40 -3.25 -0.37
N THR A 186 -19.31 -3.77 0.44
CA THR A 186 -19.44 -3.37 1.85
C THR A 186 -18.63 -4.32 2.73
N TRP A 187 -17.78 -3.76 3.58
CA TRP A 187 -16.91 -4.53 4.49
C TRP A 187 -17.64 -4.92 5.78
N GLY A 188 -18.51 -4.05 6.29
CA GLY A 188 -19.45 -4.36 7.35
C GLY A 188 -18.81 -4.63 8.71
N ASN A 189 -19.38 -5.61 9.42
CA ASN A 189 -18.88 -6.07 10.71
C ASN A 189 -17.53 -6.77 10.54
N ALA A 190 -16.77 -6.84 11.62
CA ALA A 190 -15.43 -7.41 11.58
C ALA A 190 -15.39 -8.85 11.02
N GLY A 191 -16.34 -9.69 11.41
CA GLY A 191 -16.41 -11.09 10.95
C GLY A 191 -16.89 -11.29 9.51
N THR A 192 -17.00 -10.20 8.72
CA THR A 192 -17.28 -10.28 7.27
C THR A 192 -16.13 -9.74 6.42
N TRP A 193 -15.02 -9.32 7.07
CA TRP A 193 -13.90 -8.67 6.38
C TRP A 193 -13.10 -9.61 5.50
N ASP A 194 -12.94 -10.87 5.89
CA ASP A 194 -12.25 -11.88 5.09
C ASP A 194 -13.03 -12.18 3.79
N ASP A 195 -14.34 -12.28 3.86
CA ASP A 195 -15.21 -12.42 2.69
C ASP A 195 -15.19 -11.18 1.79
N ALA A 196 -15.20 -9.98 2.38
CA ALA A 196 -15.06 -8.73 1.63
C ALA A 196 -13.70 -8.64 0.93
N ALA A 197 -12.62 -8.97 1.64
CA ALA A 197 -11.26 -9.02 1.12
C ALA A 197 -11.14 -9.96 -0.08
N ARG A 198 -11.68 -11.18 0.02
CA ARG A 198 -11.70 -12.13 -1.11
C ARG A 198 -12.45 -11.58 -2.32
N ARG A 199 -13.58 -10.88 -2.14
CA ARG A 199 -14.36 -10.28 -3.24
C ARG A 199 -13.59 -9.22 -4.01
N VAL A 200 -12.72 -8.47 -3.33
CA VAL A 200 -11.97 -7.35 -3.92
C VAL A 200 -10.52 -7.70 -4.26
N GLY A 201 -10.16 -8.98 -4.13
CA GLY A 201 -8.84 -9.50 -4.52
C GLY A 201 -7.72 -9.27 -3.49
N VAL A 202 -8.05 -8.89 -2.25
CA VAL A 202 -7.08 -8.84 -1.15
C VAL A 202 -6.76 -10.28 -0.71
N PRO A 203 -5.49 -10.71 -0.72
CA PRO A 203 -5.11 -12.04 -0.26
C PRO A 203 -5.55 -12.33 1.18
N VAL A 204 -6.18 -13.50 1.37
CA VAL A 204 -6.60 -14.03 2.67
C VAL A 204 -5.97 -15.39 2.89
N ASN A 205 -5.27 -15.56 4.01
CA ASN A 205 -4.67 -16.84 4.41
C ASN A 205 -4.61 -16.96 5.95
N THR A 206 -3.83 -17.93 6.45
CA THR A 206 -3.65 -18.20 7.89
C THR A 206 -2.23 -17.90 8.36
N THR A 207 -1.44 -17.16 7.58
CA THR A 207 -0.04 -16.87 7.89
C THR A 207 0.08 -15.46 8.46
N PRO A 208 0.40 -15.30 9.76
CA PRO A 208 0.58 -13.98 10.35
C PRO A 208 1.82 -13.28 9.75
N SER A 209 1.67 -12.01 9.44
CA SER A 209 2.76 -11.11 9.06
C SER A 209 2.49 -9.75 9.72
N VAL A 210 3.53 -9.01 10.12
CA VAL A 210 3.31 -7.64 10.60
C VAL A 210 2.76 -6.81 9.44
N GLY A 211 1.72 -6.04 9.72
CA GLY A 211 0.94 -5.34 8.71
C GLY A 211 -0.32 -6.08 8.27
N ALA A 212 -0.46 -7.37 8.59
CA ALA A 212 -1.71 -8.07 8.32
C ALA A 212 -2.85 -7.52 9.19
N ILE A 213 -4.07 -7.58 8.65
CA ILE A 213 -5.28 -7.43 9.45
C ILE A 213 -5.76 -8.82 9.84
N ALA A 214 -5.69 -9.11 11.14
CA ALA A 214 -6.15 -10.35 11.72
C ALA A 214 -7.68 -10.29 11.90
N VAL A 215 -8.39 -11.29 11.40
CA VAL A 215 -9.86 -11.37 11.42
C VAL A 215 -10.30 -12.53 12.32
N ASN A 216 -11.24 -12.25 13.20
CA ASN A 216 -11.92 -13.19 14.06
C ASN A 216 -13.39 -13.25 13.63
N ASP A 217 -13.86 -14.42 13.23
CA ASP A 217 -15.25 -14.69 12.82
C ASP A 217 -16.06 -15.40 13.91
N VAL A 218 -15.37 -15.90 14.93
CA VAL A 218 -15.95 -16.72 16.00
C VAL A 218 -16.66 -15.84 17.04
N HIS A 219 -16.19 -14.61 17.24
CA HIS A 219 -16.82 -13.62 18.10
C HIS A 219 -18.16 -13.13 17.53
N LYS A 220 -19.11 -12.72 18.38
CA LYS A 220 -20.53 -12.50 17.98
C LYS A 220 -20.73 -11.57 16.77
N VAL A 221 -19.90 -10.55 16.61
CA VAL A 221 -19.89 -9.61 15.46
C VAL A 221 -18.55 -9.66 14.71
N GLY A 222 -17.77 -10.70 14.99
CA GLY A 222 -16.35 -10.81 14.75
C GLY A 222 -15.50 -9.78 15.50
N HIS A 223 -14.21 -9.79 15.19
CA HIS A 223 -13.25 -8.78 15.63
C HIS A 223 -12.10 -8.64 14.62
N VAL A 224 -11.54 -7.44 14.48
CA VAL A 224 -10.37 -7.20 13.63
C VAL A 224 -9.30 -6.44 14.36
N ALA A 225 -8.05 -6.79 14.11
CA ALA A 225 -6.90 -6.18 14.73
C ALA A 225 -5.73 -6.07 13.75
N TYR A 226 -4.83 -5.11 13.99
CA TYR A 226 -3.61 -4.96 13.20
C TYR A 226 -2.48 -5.74 13.84
N VAL A 227 -1.80 -6.59 13.07
CA VAL A 227 -0.64 -7.35 13.54
C VAL A 227 0.59 -6.45 13.59
N ASN A 228 1.07 -6.16 14.80
CA ASN A 228 2.22 -5.27 15.00
C ASN A 228 3.54 -6.02 15.24
N LYS A 229 3.52 -7.31 15.60
CA LYS A 229 4.73 -8.14 15.77
C LYS A 229 4.42 -9.61 15.52
N VAL A 230 5.34 -10.36 14.92
CA VAL A 230 5.24 -11.82 14.78
C VAL A 230 6.47 -12.48 15.41
N TYR A 231 6.26 -13.54 16.19
CA TYR A 231 7.31 -14.29 16.89
C TYR A 231 7.71 -15.56 16.12
N SER A 232 8.88 -16.11 16.42
CA SER A 232 9.40 -17.31 15.76
C SER A 232 8.60 -18.58 16.03
N ASP A 233 7.79 -18.59 17.09
CA ASP A 233 6.87 -19.69 17.42
C ASP A 233 5.52 -19.60 16.68
N GLY A 234 5.33 -18.59 15.83
CA GLY A 234 4.09 -18.35 15.08
C GLY A 234 3.01 -17.59 15.85
N SER A 235 3.23 -17.25 17.12
CA SER A 235 2.39 -16.29 17.83
C SER A 235 2.65 -14.86 17.35
N PHE A 236 1.75 -13.92 17.64
CA PHE A 236 1.89 -12.53 17.22
C PHE A 236 1.27 -11.56 18.24
N ASP A 237 1.72 -10.31 18.21
CA ASP A 237 1.07 -9.22 18.92
C ASP A 237 0.12 -8.48 17.97
N VAL A 238 -0.95 -7.95 18.55
CA VAL A 238 -1.91 -7.09 17.86
C VAL A 238 -2.15 -5.78 18.60
N GLU A 239 -2.47 -4.75 17.84
CA GLU A 239 -3.12 -3.54 18.32
C GLU A 239 -4.51 -3.41 17.74
N GLU A 240 -5.44 -2.92 18.56
CA GLU A 240 -6.86 -3.01 18.29
C GLU A 240 -7.65 -1.99 19.10
N TYR A 241 -8.92 -1.84 18.77
CA TYR A 241 -9.88 -1.07 19.56
C TYR A 241 -11.01 -1.98 20.02
N ASN A 242 -11.61 -1.65 21.16
CA ASN A 242 -12.87 -2.26 21.61
C ASN A 242 -12.78 -3.79 21.88
N TRP A 243 -11.62 -4.26 22.33
CA TRP A 243 -11.44 -5.63 22.84
C TRP A 243 -11.32 -5.64 24.37
N ASN A 244 -10.14 -5.30 24.91
CA ASN A 244 -9.91 -5.20 26.36
C ASN A 244 -10.48 -3.90 26.94
N ASN A 245 -10.56 -2.85 26.12
CA ASN A 245 -10.99 -1.52 26.53
C ASN A 245 -12.21 -1.10 25.69
N PRO A 246 -13.41 -0.96 26.27
CA PRO A 246 -14.58 -0.53 25.53
C PRO A 246 -14.36 0.79 24.80
N LEU A 247 -14.61 0.79 23.49
CA LEU A 247 -14.45 1.94 22.59
C LEU A 247 -13.08 2.64 22.70
N ALA A 248 -12.03 1.90 23.04
CA ALA A 248 -10.71 2.46 23.26
C ALA A 248 -9.61 1.51 22.75
N TYR A 249 -8.43 2.10 22.55
CA TYR A 249 -7.23 1.41 22.11
C TYR A 249 -6.76 0.38 23.12
N GLY A 250 -6.20 -0.72 22.63
CA GLY A 250 -5.51 -1.72 23.42
C GLY A 250 -4.56 -2.54 22.57
N THR A 251 -3.78 -3.36 23.24
CA THR A 251 -2.90 -4.35 22.63
C THR A 251 -3.14 -5.71 23.27
N ARG A 252 -2.80 -6.76 22.52
CA ARG A 252 -2.67 -8.12 23.04
C ARG A 252 -1.41 -8.75 22.51
N SER A 253 -0.81 -9.60 23.34
CA SER A 253 0.45 -10.25 23.03
C SER A 253 0.29 -11.76 22.94
N HIS A 254 1.13 -12.36 22.10
CA HIS A 254 1.19 -13.81 21.88
C HIS A 254 -0.19 -14.43 21.58
N VAL A 255 -0.98 -13.78 20.74
CA VAL A 255 -2.21 -14.38 20.18
C VAL A 255 -1.85 -15.34 19.06
N HIS A 256 -2.80 -16.18 18.66
CA HIS A 256 -2.55 -17.23 17.68
C HIS A 256 -3.54 -17.21 16.52
N VAL A 257 -3.18 -17.93 15.46
CA VAL A 257 -4.14 -18.37 14.46
C VAL A 257 -4.81 -19.65 14.98
N SER A 258 -6.04 -19.55 15.43
CA SER A 258 -6.79 -20.67 16.03
C SER A 258 -8.30 -20.40 15.95
N SER A 259 -9.13 -21.38 16.31
CA SER A 259 -10.58 -21.21 16.41
C SER A 259 -11.05 -20.67 17.78
N ALA A 260 -10.14 -20.25 18.66
CA ALA A 260 -10.51 -19.71 19.96
C ALA A 260 -11.21 -18.36 19.81
N GLN A 261 -12.18 -18.07 20.68
CA GLN A 261 -12.87 -16.79 20.75
C GLN A 261 -11.90 -15.63 20.90
N SER A 262 -10.79 -15.82 21.63
CA SER A 262 -9.75 -14.82 21.83
C SER A 262 -8.74 -14.72 20.69
N ASP A 263 -8.76 -15.59 19.69
CA ASP A 263 -7.74 -15.64 18.64
C ASP A 263 -8.29 -15.16 17.30
N PHE A 264 -7.51 -15.34 16.23
CA PHE A 264 -7.90 -14.95 14.89
C PHE A 264 -7.88 -16.14 13.95
N GLN A 265 -8.76 -16.16 12.96
CA GLN A 265 -8.89 -17.26 12.01
C GLN A 265 -8.22 -16.95 10.68
N TYR A 266 -8.17 -15.67 10.29
CA TYR A 266 -7.66 -15.24 8.99
C TYR A 266 -6.76 -14.03 9.07
N MET A 267 -5.89 -13.89 8.06
CA MET A 267 -4.97 -12.79 7.86
C MET A 267 -5.21 -12.18 6.48
N LEU A 268 -5.49 -10.88 6.46
CA LEU A 268 -5.65 -10.08 5.24
C LEU A 268 -4.35 -9.34 4.97
N HIS A 269 -3.87 -9.42 3.73
CA HIS A 269 -2.59 -8.82 3.31
C HIS A 269 -2.83 -7.74 2.26
N PHE A 270 -2.64 -6.48 2.63
CA PHE A 270 -2.82 -5.31 1.76
C PHE A 270 -1.51 -4.90 1.06
#